data_AF-A0AAW0D8S5-F1
#
_entry.id   AF-A0AAW0D8S5-F1
#
_cell.length_a   1.000
_cell.length_b   1.000
_cell.length_c   1.000
_cell.angle_alpha   90.00
_cell.angle_beta   90.00
_cell.angle_gamma   90.00
#
_symmetry.space_group_name_H-M   'P 1'
#
loop_
_entity.id
_entity.type
_entity.pdbx_description
1 polymer ?
#
loop_
_entity_poly.entity_id
_entity_poly.type
_entity_poly.pdbx_seq_one_letter_code
_entity_poly.pdbx_strand_id
1 'polypeptide(L)'
;MYSEVKPILDTLSVPNMQASLSNLTAFHNRYYNSTTGAQASEWILNKVKNYTSDRSDILVSFYNHSWLQPSVTAKFLSSSPSSPRTIIGAHLDSINKTDPMNGRAPGADDDGTGTVNLIEAFQALVAANYRPTTPLEFHWYSAEEVGLLGSQEIATSYDEAGIDVKAMIQFDMSGYFKPGSQEVIAMESDYIDEELTDFVKSIITTYSYLPPADDIPVKTALSFLMA
;
A
#
# COMPACT_ATOMS: atom_id res chain seq x y z
N MET A 1 -8.65 22.25 2.59
CA MET A 1 -8.11 21.16 1.75
C MET A 1 -6.81 21.54 1.03
N TYR A 2 -6.78 22.37 -0.04
CA TYR A 2 -5.52 22.63 -0.77
C TYR A 2 -4.39 23.18 0.12
N SER A 3 -4.72 24.12 1.03
CA SER A 3 -3.79 24.70 2.00
C SER A 3 -3.27 23.73 3.06
N GLU A 4 -3.93 22.60 3.27
CA GLU A 4 -3.55 21.58 4.25
C GLU A 4 -2.76 20.44 3.58
N VAL A 5 -3.13 20.08 2.34
CA VAL A 5 -2.52 18.99 1.59
C VAL A 5 -1.18 19.41 0.99
N LYS A 6 -1.09 20.59 0.37
CA LYS A 6 0.12 21.01 -0.35
C LYS A 6 1.38 21.02 0.52
N PRO A 7 1.37 21.56 1.76
CA PRO A 7 2.57 21.53 2.60
C PRO A 7 3.08 20.13 2.91
N ILE A 8 2.20 19.12 2.93
CA ILE A 8 2.58 17.72 3.14
C ILE A 8 3.17 17.13 1.85
N LEU A 9 2.54 17.39 0.69
CA LEU A 9 3.06 16.96 -0.61
C LEU A 9 4.48 17.50 -0.88
N ASP A 10 4.75 18.74 -0.46
CA ASP A 10 6.07 19.37 -0.61
C ASP A 10 7.17 18.66 0.22
N THR A 11 6.82 17.75 1.14
CA THR A 11 7.78 16.94 1.92
C THR A 11 8.12 15.59 1.32
N LEU A 12 7.39 15.15 0.28
CA LEU A 12 7.65 13.87 -0.38
C LEU A 12 9.02 13.89 -1.06
N SER A 13 9.78 12.79 -0.92
CA SER A 13 11.16 12.67 -1.36
C SER A 13 11.36 11.44 -2.25
N VAL A 14 11.48 11.67 -3.56
CA VAL A 14 11.85 10.63 -4.53
C VAL A 14 13.15 9.91 -4.14
N PRO A 15 14.22 10.60 -3.66
CA PRO A 15 15.40 9.90 -3.17
C PRO A 15 15.14 8.93 -2.00
N ASN A 16 14.21 9.26 -1.08
CA ASN A 16 13.84 8.35 0.01
C ASN A 16 13.10 7.12 -0.51
N MET A 17 12.19 7.32 -1.48
CA MET A 17 11.45 6.24 -2.13
C MET A 17 12.41 5.30 -2.88
N GLN A 18 13.36 5.85 -3.64
CA GLN A 18 14.39 5.07 -4.36
C GLN A 18 15.30 4.29 -3.41
N ALA A 19 15.70 4.89 -2.28
CA ALA A 19 16.49 4.20 -1.27
C ALA A 19 15.71 3.05 -0.62
N SER A 20 14.43 3.26 -0.31
CA SER A 20 13.54 2.22 0.23
C SER A 20 13.33 1.08 -0.79
N LEU A 21 13.11 1.42 -2.06
CA LEU A 21 12.94 0.44 -3.14
C LEU A 21 14.21 -0.38 -3.38
N SER A 22 15.38 0.27 -3.29
CA SER A 22 16.68 -0.41 -3.37
C SER A 22 16.87 -1.45 -2.25
N ASN A 23 16.34 -1.19 -1.04
CA ASN A 23 16.36 -2.18 0.04
C ASN A 23 15.40 -3.35 -0.24
N LEU A 24 14.17 -3.07 -0.68
CA LEU A 24 13.18 -4.11 -0.99
C LEU A 24 13.61 -5.03 -2.14
N THR A 25 14.24 -4.47 -3.17
CA THR A 25 14.71 -5.22 -4.35
C THR A 25 16.05 -5.93 -4.12
N ALA A 26 16.73 -5.64 -3.00
CA ALA A 26 17.95 -6.34 -2.60
C ALA A 26 17.68 -7.72 -1.98
N PHE A 27 16.50 -7.93 -1.39
CA PHE A 27 16.06 -9.27 -1.00
C PHE A 27 16.08 -10.21 -2.22
N HIS A 28 16.42 -11.47 -2.01
CA HIS A 28 16.47 -12.43 -3.12
C HIS A 28 15.09 -12.62 -3.75
N ASN A 29 14.08 -12.78 -2.91
CA ASN A 29 12.67 -12.61 -3.19
C ASN A 29 11.96 -12.20 -1.90
N ARG A 30 10.72 -11.75 -1.99
CA ARG A 30 9.83 -11.49 -0.86
C ARG A 30 8.69 -12.49 -0.79
N TYR A 31 8.92 -13.74 -1.21
CA TYR A 31 7.85 -14.75 -1.29
C TYR A 31 7.27 -15.06 0.10
N TYR A 32 5.94 -15.15 0.22
CA TYR A 32 5.22 -15.18 1.50
C TYR A 32 5.63 -16.29 2.48
N ASN A 33 6.11 -17.42 1.96
CA ASN A 33 6.53 -18.56 2.77
C ASN A 33 8.05 -18.76 2.79
N SER A 34 8.81 -17.73 2.41
CA SER A 34 10.27 -17.71 2.45
C SER A 34 10.79 -16.93 3.66
N THR A 35 12.03 -17.22 4.08
CA THR A 35 12.71 -16.44 5.13
C THR A 35 12.93 -14.99 4.70
N THR A 36 13.29 -14.75 3.44
CA THR A 36 13.50 -13.38 2.92
C THR A 36 12.19 -12.59 2.83
N GLY A 37 11.07 -13.26 2.57
CA GLY A 37 9.73 -12.68 2.69
C GLY A 37 9.43 -12.19 4.10
N ALA A 38 9.63 -13.03 5.12
CA ALA A 38 9.44 -12.62 6.52
C ALA A 38 10.38 -11.47 6.94
N GLN A 39 11.64 -11.49 6.47
CA GLN A 39 12.60 -10.41 6.70
C GLN A 39 12.17 -9.10 6.02
N ALA A 40 11.51 -9.16 4.86
CA ALA A 40 10.95 -7.97 4.22
C ALA A 40 9.84 -7.33 5.07
N SER A 41 8.94 -8.11 5.65
CA SER A 41 7.94 -7.60 6.60
C SER A 41 8.59 -6.96 7.82
N GLU A 42 9.62 -7.60 8.39
CA GLU A 42 10.37 -7.03 9.52
C GLU A 42 11.05 -5.71 9.16
N TRP A 43 11.64 -5.63 7.96
CA TRP A 43 12.23 -4.39 7.46
C TRP A 43 11.18 -3.27 7.33
N ILE A 44 10.00 -3.55 6.73
CA ILE A 44 8.91 -2.58 6.61
C ILE A 44 8.45 -2.13 8.00
N LEU A 45 8.19 -3.06 8.92
CA LEU A 45 7.76 -2.76 10.29
C LEU A 45 8.75 -1.82 10.99
N ASN A 46 10.04 -2.14 10.94
CA ASN A 46 11.08 -1.35 11.59
C ASN A 46 11.25 0.03 10.93
N LYS A 47 11.19 0.09 9.59
CA LYS A 47 11.24 1.34 8.83
C LYS A 47 10.10 2.28 9.24
N VAL A 48 8.87 1.77 9.29
CA VAL A 48 7.67 2.55 9.66
C VAL A 48 7.71 2.95 11.14
N LYS A 49 8.09 2.04 12.05
CA LYS A 49 8.25 2.35 13.48
C LYS A 49 9.29 3.43 13.77
N ASN A 50 10.36 3.52 12.97
CA ASN A 50 11.38 4.55 13.14
C ASN A 50 10.81 5.97 12.95
N TYR A 51 9.74 6.13 12.18
CA TYR A 51 9.07 7.43 12.04
C TYR A 51 8.15 7.75 13.22
N THR A 52 7.74 6.77 14.03
CA THR A 52 6.73 6.95 15.08
C THR A 52 7.33 7.11 16.48
N SER A 53 8.63 7.35 16.63
CA SER A 53 9.30 7.42 17.95
C SER A 53 8.64 8.39 18.92
N ASP A 54 8.14 9.51 18.41
CA ASP A 54 7.49 10.57 19.20
C ASP A 54 5.95 10.58 19.03
N ARG A 55 5.36 9.50 18.51
CA ARG A 55 3.94 9.38 18.17
C ARG A 55 3.30 8.19 18.86
N SER A 56 2.83 8.38 20.09
CA SER A 56 2.08 7.36 20.84
C SER A 56 0.68 7.08 20.29
N ASP A 57 0.18 7.93 19.40
CA ASP A 57 -1.12 7.80 18.73
C ASP A 57 -1.05 6.99 17.43
N ILE A 58 0.06 6.32 17.16
CA ILE A 58 0.21 5.46 15.99
C ILE A 58 0.64 4.06 16.44
N LEU A 59 -0.13 3.05 16.06
CA LEU A 59 0.14 1.65 16.38
C LEU A 59 0.68 0.94 15.14
N VAL A 60 1.93 0.49 15.19
CA VAL A 60 2.58 -0.26 14.10
C VAL A 60 2.83 -1.70 14.54
N SER A 61 2.19 -2.66 13.87
CA SER A 61 2.17 -4.06 14.27
C SER A 61 2.13 -5.01 13.09
N PHE A 62 2.60 -6.23 13.31
CA PHE A 62 2.31 -7.34 12.42
C PHE A 62 0.86 -7.78 12.55
N TYR A 63 0.28 -8.21 11.42
CA TYR A 63 -0.84 -9.11 11.38
C TYR A 63 -0.30 -10.49 10.99
N ASN A 64 -0.35 -11.44 11.91
CA ASN A 64 0.23 -12.76 11.71
C ASN A 64 -0.74 -13.66 10.96
N HIS A 65 -0.20 -14.42 10.02
CA HIS A 65 -0.92 -15.42 9.23
C HIS A 65 -0.44 -16.83 9.57
N SER A 66 -1.02 -17.84 8.93
CA SER A 66 -0.58 -19.24 9.05
C SER A 66 0.75 -19.55 8.33
N TRP A 67 1.33 -18.59 7.60
CA TRP A 67 2.61 -18.67 6.89
C TRP A 67 3.68 -17.75 7.49
N LEU A 68 4.91 -17.82 6.98
CA LEU A 68 6.08 -17.15 7.59
C LEU A 68 6.04 -15.63 7.52
N GLN A 69 5.62 -15.04 6.40
CA GLN A 69 5.58 -13.61 6.20
C GLN A 69 4.31 -12.98 6.79
N PRO A 70 4.38 -12.18 7.88
CA PRO A 70 3.23 -11.44 8.35
C PRO A 70 2.91 -10.25 7.42
N SER A 71 1.65 -9.83 7.38
CA SER A 71 1.31 -8.49 6.89
C SER A 71 1.75 -7.43 7.91
N VAL A 72 1.98 -6.20 7.47
CA VAL A 72 2.30 -5.07 8.35
C VAL A 72 1.13 -4.09 8.34
N THR A 73 0.76 -3.59 9.52
CA THR A 73 -0.28 -2.57 9.67
C THR A 73 0.24 -1.40 10.48
N ALA A 74 -0.12 -0.18 10.07
CA ALA A 74 0.09 1.03 10.86
C ALA A 74 -1.24 1.79 11.00
N LYS A 75 -1.68 2.02 12.23
CA LYS A 75 -3.00 2.58 12.55
C LYS A 75 -2.85 3.91 13.27
N PHE A 76 -3.35 4.99 12.68
CA PHE A 76 -3.49 6.27 13.34
C PHE A 76 -4.73 6.21 14.25
N LEU A 77 -4.53 6.40 15.55
CA LEU A 77 -5.64 6.58 16.48
C LEU A 77 -6.37 7.88 16.15
N SER A 78 -7.68 7.85 16.29
CA SER A 78 -8.55 8.97 15.94
C SER A 78 -9.37 9.43 17.14
N SER A 79 -9.90 10.65 17.05
CA SER A 79 -10.85 11.17 18.05
C SER A 79 -12.21 10.46 18.01
N SER A 80 -12.49 9.68 16.97
CA SER A 80 -13.74 8.94 16.77
C SER A 80 -13.42 7.50 16.34
N PRO A 81 -12.94 6.65 17.26
CA PRO A 81 -12.43 5.30 16.94
C PRO A 81 -13.50 4.34 16.42
N SER A 82 -14.78 4.64 16.67
CA SER A 82 -15.94 3.87 16.19
C SER A 82 -16.40 4.27 14.79
N SER A 83 -15.84 5.34 14.20
CA SER A 83 -16.19 5.74 12.84
C SER A 83 -15.60 4.77 11.81
N PRO A 84 -16.26 4.56 10.66
CA PRO A 84 -15.72 3.78 9.57
C PRO A 84 -14.32 4.25 9.18
N ARG A 85 -13.38 3.31 9.03
CA ARG A 85 -11.96 3.61 8.82
C ARG A 85 -11.62 3.79 7.34
N THR A 86 -10.58 4.58 7.06
CA THR A 86 -9.98 4.67 5.73
C THR A 86 -8.71 3.82 5.70
N ILE A 87 -8.53 3.02 4.66
CA ILE A 87 -7.38 2.13 4.49
C ILE A 87 -6.62 2.52 3.23
N ILE A 88 -5.29 2.54 3.33
CA ILE A 88 -4.40 2.64 2.17
C ILE A 88 -3.54 1.39 2.16
N GLY A 89 -3.54 0.66 1.05
CA GLY A 89 -2.96 -0.66 0.89
C GLY A 89 -1.89 -0.74 -0.19
N ALA A 90 -0.98 -1.69 -0.02
CA ALA A 90 -0.05 -2.22 -1.02
C ALA A 90 0.24 -3.68 -0.64
N HIS A 91 0.69 -4.51 -1.57
CA HIS A 91 1.23 -5.82 -1.17
C HIS A 91 2.75 -5.78 -1.07
N LEU A 92 3.31 -6.57 -0.16
CA LEU A 92 4.74 -6.53 0.16
C LEU A 92 5.50 -7.73 -0.37
N ASP A 93 4.80 -8.79 -0.79
CA ASP A 93 5.44 -9.97 -1.33
C ASP A 93 5.93 -9.75 -2.77
N SER A 94 6.51 -10.80 -3.34
CA SER A 94 6.92 -10.85 -4.74
C SER A 94 7.09 -12.30 -5.12
N ILE A 95 6.76 -12.67 -6.36
CA ILE A 95 6.91 -14.04 -6.81
C ILE A 95 7.84 -14.17 -8.02
N ASN A 96 8.56 -15.28 -8.07
CA ASN A 96 9.10 -15.80 -9.32
C ASN A 96 8.19 -16.95 -9.77
N LYS A 97 7.36 -16.76 -10.80
CA LYS A 97 6.33 -17.74 -11.20
C LYS A 97 6.91 -19.11 -11.63
N THR A 98 8.18 -19.16 -12.03
CA THR A 98 8.84 -20.42 -12.41
C THR A 98 9.43 -21.18 -11.22
N ASP A 99 9.95 -20.47 -10.22
CA ASP A 99 10.44 -21.04 -8.96
C ASP A 99 10.07 -20.12 -7.80
N PRO A 100 8.84 -20.22 -7.25
CA PRO A 100 8.36 -19.27 -6.26
C PRO A 100 9.22 -19.19 -5.00
N MET A 101 9.79 -20.33 -4.58
CA MET A 101 10.55 -20.41 -3.33
C MET A 101 11.99 -19.91 -3.49
N ASN A 102 12.70 -20.34 -4.55
CA ASN A 102 14.14 -20.09 -4.69
C ASN A 102 14.49 -19.19 -5.87
N GLY A 103 13.53 -18.88 -6.74
CA GLY A 103 13.72 -17.97 -7.85
C GLY A 103 13.95 -16.55 -7.34
N ARG A 104 14.83 -15.82 -8.03
CA ARG A 104 15.03 -14.40 -7.76
C ARG A 104 13.79 -13.64 -8.21
N ALA A 105 13.24 -12.81 -7.32
CA ALA A 105 12.10 -11.93 -7.59
C ALA A 105 12.37 -10.58 -6.92
N PRO A 106 13.02 -9.63 -7.61
CA PRO A 106 13.25 -8.31 -7.04
C PRO A 106 11.95 -7.57 -6.73
N GLY A 107 10.87 -7.86 -7.49
CA GLY A 107 9.54 -7.28 -7.29
C GLY A 107 9.60 -5.76 -7.18
N ALA A 108 10.20 -5.11 -8.19
CA ALA A 108 10.47 -3.67 -8.12
C ALA A 108 9.20 -2.86 -8.33
N ASP A 109 8.53 -3.04 -9.47
CA ASP A 109 7.27 -2.36 -9.74
C ASP A 109 6.12 -3.05 -9.00
N ASP A 110 6.06 -4.38 -9.11
CA ASP A 110 5.10 -5.31 -8.49
C ASP A 110 5.70 -5.92 -7.20
N ASP A 111 5.13 -5.65 -6.02
CA ASP A 111 4.71 -4.29 -5.67
C ASP A 111 5.68 -3.52 -4.75
N GLY A 112 6.95 -3.51 -5.14
CA GLY A 112 7.94 -2.65 -4.49
C GLY A 112 7.55 -1.17 -4.56
N THR A 113 6.89 -0.72 -5.63
CA THR A 113 6.54 0.70 -5.81
C THR A 113 5.36 1.14 -4.93
N GLY A 114 4.26 0.38 -4.89
CA GLY A 114 3.14 0.63 -3.98
C GLY A 114 3.60 0.60 -2.53
N THR A 115 4.39 -0.41 -2.16
CA THR A 115 4.97 -0.50 -0.81
C THR A 115 5.74 0.77 -0.41
N VAL A 116 6.63 1.30 -1.26
CA VAL A 116 7.41 2.51 -0.92
C VAL A 116 6.60 3.79 -1.00
N ASN A 117 5.56 3.85 -1.84
CA ASN A 117 4.61 4.97 -1.85
C ASN A 117 3.89 5.08 -0.51
N LEU A 118 3.43 3.96 0.04
CA LEU A 118 2.81 3.93 1.37
C LEU A 118 3.78 4.36 2.47
N ILE A 119 5.04 3.90 2.43
CA ILE A 119 6.06 4.28 3.43
C ILE A 119 6.32 5.80 3.40
N GLU A 120 6.47 6.38 2.21
CA GLU A 120 6.74 7.81 2.07
C GLU A 120 5.52 8.66 2.46
N ALA A 121 4.31 8.27 2.04
CA ALA A 121 3.07 8.94 2.44
C ALA A 121 2.88 8.88 3.96
N PHE A 122 3.14 7.71 4.58
CA PHE A 122 3.10 7.54 6.02
C PHE A 122 4.08 8.49 6.72
N GLN A 123 5.36 8.50 6.29
CA GLN A 123 6.37 9.39 6.84
C GLN A 123 5.95 10.86 6.75
N ALA A 124 5.42 11.30 5.60
CA ALA A 124 4.98 12.67 5.39
C ALA A 124 3.84 13.08 6.35
N LEU A 125 2.84 12.20 6.54
CA LEU A 125 1.76 12.45 7.50
C LEU A 125 2.27 12.50 8.95
N VAL A 126 3.23 11.64 9.30
CA VAL A 126 3.83 11.65 10.63
C VAL A 126 4.60 12.94 10.88
N ALA A 127 5.43 13.37 9.93
CA ALA A 127 6.20 14.61 9.99
C ALA A 127 5.31 15.86 10.06
N ALA A 128 4.14 15.81 9.42
CA ALA A 128 3.12 16.85 9.48
C ALA A 128 2.33 16.87 10.82
N ASN A 129 2.64 15.97 11.76
CA ASN A 129 1.87 15.76 13.00
C ASN A 129 0.37 15.56 12.73
N TYR A 130 0.04 14.88 11.62
CA TYR A 130 -1.34 14.64 11.22
C TYR A 130 -2.07 13.74 12.23
N ARG A 131 -3.27 14.16 12.67
CA ARG A 131 -4.14 13.44 13.61
C ARG A 131 -5.54 13.36 13.00
N PRO A 132 -5.93 12.19 12.45
CA PRO A 132 -7.19 12.09 11.73
C PRO A 132 -8.38 12.05 12.71
N THR A 133 -9.53 12.57 12.27
CA THR A 133 -10.78 12.53 13.05
C THR A 133 -11.43 11.15 13.01
N THR A 134 -11.33 10.45 11.88
CA THR A 134 -11.72 9.03 11.69
C THR A 134 -10.46 8.14 11.65
N PRO A 135 -10.57 6.83 11.93
CA PRO A 135 -9.39 5.96 11.86
C PRO A 135 -8.79 5.93 10.45
N LEU A 136 -7.45 6.00 10.36
CA LEU A 136 -6.67 5.83 9.13
C LEU A 136 -5.68 4.70 9.33
N GLU A 137 -5.64 3.77 8.39
CA GLU A 137 -4.74 2.63 8.43
C GLU A 137 -3.93 2.49 7.15
N PHE A 138 -2.67 2.08 7.30
CA PHE A 138 -1.77 1.69 6.22
C PHE A 138 -1.53 0.19 6.34
N HIS A 139 -1.77 -0.54 5.26
CA HIS A 139 -1.64 -1.99 5.21
C HIS A 139 -0.61 -2.37 4.14
N TRP A 140 0.34 -3.22 4.53
CA TRP A 140 1.22 -3.92 3.61
C TRP A 140 0.85 -5.40 3.70
N TYR A 141 0.17 -5.91 2.68
CA TYR A 141 -0.39 -7.27 2.66
C TYR A 141 0.67 -8.29 2.25
N SER A 142 0.76 -9.40 2.97
CA SER A 142 1.51 -10.57 2.52
C SER A 142 0.66 -11.46 1.61
N ALA A 143 1.32 -12.29 0.78
CA ALA A 143 0.69 -13.38 0.04
C ALA A 143 -0.39 -12.93 -0.97
N GLU A 144 -0.22 -11.78 -1.61
CA GLU A 144 -1.06 -11.35 -2.74
C GLU A 144 -0.87 -12.32 -3.91
N GLU A 145 0.38 -12.64 -4.23
CA GLU A 145 0.80 -13.33 -5.46
C GLU A 145 0.36 -14.80 -5.52
N VAL A 146 -0.13 -15.33 -4.40
CA VAL A 146 -0.65 -16.69 -4.24
C VAL A 146 -2.17 -16.71 -4.01
N GLY A 147 -2.84 -15.61 -4.37
CA GLY A 147 -4.29 -15.48 -4.39
C GLY A 147 -4.85 -14.63 -3.27
N LEU A 148 -4.29 -13.43 -3.05
CA LEU A 148 -4.82 -12.40 -2.15
C LEU A 148 -5.00 -12.87 -0.70
N LEU A 149 -4.18 -13.81 -0.23
CA LEU A 149 -4.48 -14.52 1.01
C LEU A 149 -4.42 -13.59 2.23
N GLY A 150 -3.42 -12.69 2.28
CA GLY A 150 -3.28 -11.78 3.42
C GLY A 150 -4.37 -10.74 3.50
N SER A 151 -4.74 -10.12 2.38
CA SER A 151 -5.83 -9.12 2.34
C SER A 151 -7.19 -9.76 2.63
N GLN A 152 -7.47 -10.95 2.09
CA GLN A 152 -8.70 -11.69 2.39
C GLN A 152 -8.81 -12.06 3.87
N GLU A 153 -7.73 -12.52 4.51
CA GLU A 153 -7.75 -12.88 5.93
C GLU A 153 -8.03 -11.64 6.81
N ILE A 154 -7.43 -10.49 6.47
CA ILE A 154 -7.67 -9.23 7.18
C ILE A 154 -9.11 -8.74 6.95
N ALA A 155 -9.60 -8.71 5.71
CA ALA A 155 -10.96 -8.29 5.38
C ALA A 155 -12.01 -9.17 6.07
N THR A 156 -11.83 -10.49 6.04
CA THR A 156 -12.68 -11.46 6.76
C THR A 156 -12.68 -11.17 8.26
N SER A 157 -11.50 -10.94 8.86
CA SER A 157 -11.42 -10.60 10.29
C SER A 157 -12.14 -9.29 10.64
N TYR A 158 -12.19 -8.33 9.71
CA TYR A 158 -12.88 -7.05 9.93
C TYR A 158 -14.38 -7.25 9.87
N ASP A 159 -14.88 -8.00 8.89
CA ASP A 159 -16.31 -8.37 8.78
C ASP A 159 -16.77 -9.13 10.03
N GLU A 160 -16.04 -10.17 10.44
CA GLU A 160 -16.36 -10.96 11.64
C GLU A 160 -16.35 -10.14 12.94
N ALA A 161 -15.47 -9.13 13.01
CA ALA A 161 -15.38 -8.22 14.15
C ALA A 161 -16.38 -7.05 14.09
N GLY A 162 -17.17 -6.92 13.01
CA GLY A 162 -18.09 -5.80 12.79
C GLY A 162 -17.36 -4.47 12.65
N ILE A 163 -16.19 -4.48 12.01
CA ILE A 163 -15.36 -3.30 11.78
C ILE A 163 -15.73 -2.66 10.44
N ASP A 164 -16.34 -1.48 10.51
CA ASP A 164 -16.71 -0.73 9.31
C ASP A 164 -15.48 -0.10 8.61
N VAL A 165 -15.43 -0.24 7.29
CA VAL A 165 -14.48 0.42 6.40
C VAL A 165 -15.23 1.41 5.51
N LYS A 166 -14.77 2.66 5.48
CA LYS A 166 -15.36 3.73 4.66
C LYS A 166 -14.86 3.69 3.22
N ALA A 167 -13.56 3.45 3.07
CA ALA A 167 -12.85 3.47 1.80
C ALA A 167 -11.53 2.72 1.96
N MET A 168 -11.15 1.99 0.92
CA MET A 168 -9.85 1.35 0.79
C MET A 168 -9.28 1.73 -0.59
N ILE A 169 -8.02 2.16 -0.63
CA ILE A 169 -7.30 2.41 -1.88
C ILE A 169 -6.07 1.53 -1.89
N GLN A 170 -5.89 0.76 -2.96
CA GLN A 170 -4.68 -0.02 -3.21
C GLN A 170 -3.73 0.76 -4.14
N PHE A 171 -2.45 0.68 -3.84
CA PHE A 171 -1.37 1.00 -4.76
C PHE A 171 -0.70 -0.31 -5.13
N ASP A 172 -0.74 -0.66 -6.42
CA ASP A 172 -0.11 -1.85 -6.96
C ASP A 172 0.46 -1.51 -8.33
N MET A 173 1.77 -1.62 -8.51
CA MET A 173 2.49 -1.23 -9.73
C MET A 173 2.29 0.24 -10.13
N SER A 174 3.13 1.12 -9.60
CA SER A 174 2.99 2.57 -9.74
C SER A 174 4.26 3.28 -10.23
N GLY A 175 5.29 2.54 -10.63
CA GLY A 175 6.58 3.09 -11.06
C GLY A 175 6.92 2.90 -12.54
N TYR A 176 6.23 2.01 -13.25
CA TYR A 176 6.47 1.78 -14.68
C TYR A 176 5.44 2.48 -15.58
N PHE A 177 5.95 3.06 -16.67
CA PHE A 177 5.15 3.41 -17.83
C PHE A 177 5.87 2.95 -19.09
N LYS A 178 5.12 2.67 -20.16
CA LYS A 178 5.70 2.21 -21.41
C LYS A 178 6.46 3.36 -22.10
N PRO A 179 7.76 3.21 -22.43
CA PRO A 179 8.48 4.24 -23.16
C PRO A 179 7.78 4.60 -24.47
N GLY A 180 7.56 5.90 -24.68
CA GLY A 180 6.85 6.43 -25.86
C GLY A 180 5.33 6.45 -25.76
N SER A 181 4.73 6.08 -24.61
CA SER A 181 3.33 6.37 -24.30
C SER A 181 3.19 7.65 -23.48
N GLN A 182 1.95 8.13 -23.33
CA GLN A 182 1.63 9.15 -22.36
C GLN A 182 1.73 8.57 -20.94
N GLU A 183 2.33 9.33 -20.02
CA GLU A 183 2.30 9.03 -18.59
C GLU A 183 0.93 9.40 -18.01
N VAL A 184 0.34 8.48 -17.27
CA VAL A 184 -0.98 8.60 -16.65
C VAL A 184 -0.95 7.92 -15.28
N ILE A 185 -1.87 8.27 -14.41
CA ILE A 185 -2.22 7.44 -13.25
C ILE A 185 -3.38 6.55 -13.69
N ALA A 186 -3.09 5.26 -13.85
CA ALA A 186 -4.06 4.26 -14.28
C ALA A 186 -5.02 3.92 -13.12
N MET A 187 -6.31 3.88 -13.40
CA MET A 187 -7.37 3.48 -12.48
C MET A 187 -7.96 2.17 -12.97
N GLU A 188 -8.00 1.17 -12.10
CA GLU A 188 -8.68 -0.09 -12.38
C GLU A 188 -10.17 0.13 -12.63
N SER A 189 -10.78 -0.72 -13.46
CA SER A 189 -12.16 -0.56 -13.92
C SER A 189 -13.11 -1.68 -13.50
N ASP A 190 -12.60 -2.77 -12.93
CA ASP A 190 -13.37 -3.87 -12.35
C ASP A 190 -13.04 -4.11 -10.87
N TYR A 191 -14.01 -4.67 -10.15
CA TYR A 191 -13.92 -4.87 -8.69
C TYR A 191 -13.68 -3.58 -7.87
N ILE A 192 -14.14 -2.44 -8.39
CA ILE A 192 -14.02 -1.13 -7.73
C ILE A 192 -15.37 -0.59 -7.25
N ASP A 193 -15.32 0.43 -6.40
CA ASP A 193 -16.45 1.33 -6.12
C ASP A 193 -16.35 2.56 -7.04
N GLU A 194 -17.40 2.80 -7.84
CA GLU A 194 -17.41 3.87 -8.86
C GLU A 194 -17.31 5.27 -8.22
N GLU A 195 -18.00 5.52 -7.11
CA GLU A 195 -18.00 6.82 -6.43
C GLU A 195 -16.63 7.13 -5.82
N LEU A 196 -15.99 6.14 -5.19
CA LEU A 196 -14.64 6.25 -4.67
C LEU A 196 -13.63 6.46 -5.80
N THR A 197 -13.79 5.75 -6.92
CA THR A 197 -12.93 5.89 -8.09
C THR A 197 -13.00 7.30 -8.68
N ASP A 198 -14.21 7.84 -8.86
CA ASP A 198 -14.41 9.22 -9.32
C ASP A 198 -13.85 10.24 -8.34
N PHE A 199 -13.99 10.00 -7.04
CA PHE A 199 -13.37 10.82 -6.01
C PHE A 199 -11.84 10.82 -6.13
N VAL A 200 -11.20 9.65 -6.32
CA VAL A 200 -9.75 9.54 -6.52
C VAL A 200 -9.31 10.23 -7.81
N LYS A 201 -10.04 10.08 -8.92
CA LYS A 201 -9.78 10.82 -10.17
C LYS A 201 -9.82 12.33 -9.96
N SER A 202 -10.73 12.82 -9.11
CA SER A 202 -10.79 14.25 -8.75
C SER A 202 -9.58 14.71 -7.94
N ILE A 203 -9.06 13.86 -7.04
CA ILE A 203 -7.82 14.12 -6.28
C ILE A 203 -6.64 14.20 -7.25
N ILE A 204 -6.51 13.21 -8.14
CA ILE A 204 -5.42 13.16 -9.14
C ILE A 204 -5.43 14.43 -9.98
N THR A 205 -6.59 14.80 -10.54
CA THR A 205 -6.76 16.02 -11.35
C THR A 205 -6.38 17.30 -10.59
N THR A 206 -6.58 17.31 -9.27
CA THR A 206 -6.34 18.50 -8.44
C THR A 206 -4.88 18.61 -7.98
N TYR A 207 -4.21 17.49 -7.69
CA TYR A 207 -2.92 17.48 -7.00
C TYR A 207 -1.76 16.83 -7.77
N SER A 208 -2.03 16.19 -8.91
CA SER A 208 -1.01 15.58 -9.76
C SER A 208 -0.80 16.37 -11.05
N TYR A 209 0.40 16.27 -11.60
CA TYR A 209 0.69 16.72 -12.97
C TYR A 209 0.30 15.66 -14.02
N LEU A 210 0.14 14.40 -13.60
CA LEU A 210 -0.34 13.32 -14.46
C LEU A 210 -1.87 13.27 -14.45
N PRO A 211 -2.51 13.10 -15.62
CA PRO A 211 -3.95 12.89 -15.66
C PRO A 211 -4.31 11.46 -15.21
N PRO A 212 -5.53 11.27 -14.67
CA PRO A 212 -6.06 9.92 -14.50
C PRO A 212 -6.44 9.32 -15.87
N ALA A 213 -6.33 8.00 -15.99
CA ALA A 213 -6.84 7.24 -17.13
C ALA A 213 -7.41 5.91 -16.64
N ASP A 214 -8.45 5.40 -17.29
CA ASP A 214 -8.97 4.07 -16.97
C ASP A 214 -8.08 3.01 -17.62
N ASP A 215 -7.59 2.06 -16.81
CA ASP A 215 -7.08 0.81 -17.35
C ASP A 215 -8.29 -0.05 -17.68
N ILE A 216 -8.63 -0.07 -18.97
CA ILE A 216 -9.72 -0.90 -19.49
C ILE A 216 -9.05 -2.20 -19.95
N PRO A 217 -9.20 -3.32 -19.21
CA PRO A 217 -8.53 -4.56 -19.57
C PRO A 217 -8.96 -4.96 -20.99
N VAL A 218 -8.00 -5.08 -21.90
CA VAL A 218 -8.22 -5.78 -23.17
C VAL A 218 -8.23 -7.27 -22.87
N LYS A 219 -9.29 -7.77 -22.19
CA LYS A 219 -9.51 -9.18 -21.84
C LYS A 219 -8.21 -9.96 -21.54
N THR A 220 -7.45 -9.56 -20.50
CA THR A 220 -6.47 -10.39 -19.75
C THR A 220 -5.51 -9.52 -18.94
N ALA A 221 -6.03 -8.71 -18.02
CA ALA A 221 -5.28 -8.30 -16.84
C ALA A 221 -6.13 -8.74 -15.66
N LEU A 222 -5.58 -9.61 -14.81
CA LEU A 222 -6.20 -9.95 -13.55
C LEU A 222 -5.86 -8.81 -12.60
N SER A 223 -6.81 -7.93 -12.36
CA SER A 223 -6.81 -7.01 -11.23
C SER A 223 -7.99 -7.41 -10.36
N PHE A 224 -7.69 -7.88 -9.15
CA PHE A 224 -8.70 -8.22 -8.16
C PHE A 224 -8.31 -7.56 -6.85
N LEU A 225 -9.05 -6.53 -6.45
CA LEU A 225 -9.16 -6.17 -5.05
C LEU A 225 -10.64 -6.17 -4.69
N MET A 226 -11.01 -6.92 -3.66
CA MET A 226 -12.39 -6.96 -3.18
C MET A 226 -12.71 -5.73 -2.33
N ALA A 227 -13.97 -5.31 -2.47
CA ALA A 227 -14.69 -4.30 -1.72
C ALA A 227 -14.67 -4.53 -0.19
#